data_AF-A0A7S4IP24-F1
#
_entry.id   AF-A0A7S4IP24-F1
#
_cell.length_a   1.000
_cell.length_b   1.000
_cell.length_c   1.000
_cell.angle_alpha   90.00
_cell.angle_beta   90.00
_cell.angle_gamma   90.00
#
_symmetry.space_group_name_H-M   'P 1'
#
loop_
_entity.id
_entity.type
_entity.pdbx_description
1 polymer ?
#
loop_
_entity_poly.entity_id
_entity_poly.type
_entity_poly.pdbx_seq_one_letter_code
_entity_poly.pdbx_strand_id
1 'polypeptide(L)'
;MEKIESGQTYGGCLWRTVKLVKIPAYVRFGDFSALTMMPDGMVAITSQEDSKVWFGRLLGIDSSGHLDTDRVAFDESYGKIISFPRSESCFASYCNVEGISFSNNGMVIAVSDKMKKGGKQDYRCLEKDQSIHMFALP
;
A
#
# COMPACT_ATOMS: atom_id res chain seq x y z
N MET A 1 -31.19 -11.12 21.34
CA MET A 1 -30.51 -9.84 21.58
C MET A 1 -29.99 -9.87 23.00
N GLU A 2 -28.73 -10.28 23.17
CA GLU A 2 -28.06 -10.18 24.47
C GLU A 2 -27.38 -8.82 24.60
N LYS A 3 -27.58 -8.18 25.75
CA LYS A 3 -26.99 -6.90 26.13
C LYS A 3 -25.49 -7.08 26.35
N ILE A 4 -24.69 -6.22 25.72
CA ILE A 4 -23.30 -6.01 26.12
C ILE A 4 -23.33 -4.96 27.23
N GLU A 5 -23.03 -5.37 28.46
CA GLU A 5 -22.82 -4.45 29.58
C GLU A 5 -21.50 -3.69 29.40
N SER A 6 -21.55 -2.38 29.63
CA SER A 6 -20.41 -1.47 29.53
C SER A 6 -19.42 -1.72 30.67
N GLY A 7 -18.44 -2.60 30.41
CA GLY A 7 -17.27 -2.78 31.26
C GLY A 7 -16.35 -1.56 31.20
N GLN A 8 -15.93 -1.11 32.40
CA GLN A 8 -14.99 -0.02 32.64
C GLN A 8 -13.75 -0.09 31.73
N THR A 9 -13.47 0.96 30.97
CA THR A 9 -12.24 1.07 30.18
C THR A 9 -11.08 1.53 31.07
N TYR A 10 -10.36 0.57 31.64
CA TYR A 10 -8.97 0.81 32.05
C TYR A 10 -8.17 1.16 30.79
N GLY A 11 -7.32 2.20 30.88
CA GLY A 11 -6.49 2.71 29.77
C GLY A 11 -5.44 1.71 29.26
N GLY A 12 -5.89 0.64 28.63
CA GLY A 12 -5.09 -0.39 27.98
C GLY A 12 -5.16 -0.29 26.46
N CYS A 13 -4.16 -0.87 25.78
CA CYS A 13 -4.12 -0.97 24.32
C CYS A 13 -5.34 -1.73 23.82
N LEU A 14 -6.31 -1.01 23.23
CA LEU A 14 -7.59 -1.58 22.76
C LEU A 14 -7.46 -2.39 21.47
N TRP A 15 -6.34 -2.23 20.76
CA TRP A 15 -6.11 -2.86 19.47
C TRP A 15 -5.42 -4.21 19.65
N ARG A 16 -5.95 -5.23 18.96
CA ARG A 16 -5.34 -6.56 18.86
C ARG A 16 -5.18 -6.96 17.40
N THR A 17 -4.08 -7.62 17.08
CA THR A 17 -3.88 -8.22 15.76
C THR A 17 -4.84 -9.40 15.59
N VAL A 18 -5.71 -9.34 14.59
CA VAL A 18 -6.66 -10.42 14.27
C VAL A 18 -6.03 -11.45 13.35
N LYS A 19 -5.23 -11.02 12.38
CA LYS A 19 -4.58 -11.88 11.40
C LYS A 19 -3.26 -11.25 10.91
N LEU A 20 -2.28 -12.09 10.62
CA LEU A 20 -1.07 -11.72 9.89
C LEU A 20 -1.08 -12.45 8.55
N VAL A 21 -0.95 -11.70 7.45
CA VAL A 21 -0.80 -12.24 6.10
C VAL A 21 0.57 -11.83 5.61
N LYS A 22 1.42 -12.80 5.27
CA LYS A 22 2.77 -12.52 4.78
C LYS A 22 2.69 -12.11 3.32
N ILE A 23 3.31 -10.99 2.99
CA ILE A 23 3.51 -10.57 1.59
C ILE A 23 4.40 -11.62 0.88
N PRO A 24 4.15 -11.95 -0.39
CA PRO A 24 4.97 -12.90 -1.13
C PRO A 24 6.46 -12.55 -1.10
N ALA A 25 7.31 -13.56 -0.88
CA ALA A 25 8.73 -13.36 -0.61
C ALA A 25 9.54 -12.79 -1.80
N TYR A 26 8.97 -12.81 -3.01
CA TYR A 26 9.59 -12.17 -4.18
C TYR A 26 9.39 -10.65 -4.19
N VAL A 27 8.43 -10.12 -3.42
CA VAL A 27 8.23 -8.68 -3.22
C VAL A 27 9.25 -8.21 -2.18
N ARG A 28 10.47 -7.95 -2.65
CA ARG A 28 11.61 -7.53 -1.81
C ARG A 28 11.76 -6.02 -1.83
N PHE A 29 10.77 -5.31 -1.30
CA PHE A 29 10.88 -3.87 -1.14
C PHE A 29 11.80 -3.51 0.03
N GLY A 30 12.60 -2.46 -0.14
CA GLY A 30 13.48 -1.94 0.89
C GLY A 30 12.71 -1.32 2.05
N ASP A 31 11.62 -0.63 1.74
CA ASP A 31 10.79 0.06 2.73
C ASP A 31 9.32 0.07 2.29
N PHE A 32 8.45 -0.68 2.98
CA PHE A 32 7.03 -0.79 2.66
C PHE A 32 6.24 0.35 3.30
N SER A 33 5.34 1.00 2.53
CA SER A 33 4.70 2.22 3.01
C SER A 33 3.17 2.19 3.05
N ALA A 34 2.51 1.69 2.02
CA ALA A 34 1.05 1.74 1.93
C ALA A 34 0.43 0.52 1.26
N LEU A 35 -0.85 0.31 1.54
CA LEU A 35 -1.70 -0.75 1.00
C LEU A 35 -3.07 -0.17 0.62
N THR A 36 -3.61 -0.64 -0.50
CA THR A 36 -5.02 -0.44 -0.87
C THR A 36 -5.57 -1.71 -1.51
N MET A 37 -6.89 -1.89 -1.48
CA MET A 37 -7.57 -3.01 -2.12
C MET A 37 -8.87 -2.57 -2.81
N MET A 38 -9.25 -3.28 -3.87
CA MET A 38 -10.57 -3.20 -4.49
C MET A 38 -11.48 -4.33 -3.99
N PRO A 39 -12.82 -4.20 -4.10
CA PRO A 39 -13.77 -5.22 -3.67
C PRO A 39 -13.61 -6.59 -4.35
N ASP A 40 -12.94 -6.66 -5.50
CA ASP A 40 -12.68 -7.90 -6.24
C ASP A 40 -11.38 -8.62 -5.81
N GLY A 41 -10.69 -8.07 -4.80
CA GLY A 41 -9.45 -8.59 -4.25
C GLY A 41 -8.18 -8.03 -4.88
N MET A 42 -8.25 -7.18 -5.90
CA MET A 42 -7.05 -6.52 -6.42
C MET A 42 -6.40 -5.65 -5.35
N VAL A 43 -5.08 -5.78 -5.19
CA VAL A 43 -4.31 -5.05 -4.18
C VAL A 43 -3.17 -4.28 -4.83
N ALA A 44 -2.84 -3.13 -4.25
CA ALA A 44 -1.57 -2.44 -4.50
C ALA A 44 -0.83 -2.18 -3.18
N ILE A 45 0.46 -2.53 -3.13
CA ILE A 45 1.38 -2.24 -2.03
C ILE A 45 2.53 -1.41 -2.55
N THR A 46 2.85 -0.29 -1.91
CA THR A 46 3.96 0.58 -2.33
C THR A 46 5.19 0.42 -1.48
N SER A 47 6.33 0.77 -2.07
CA SER A 47 7.55 1.04 -1.33
C SER A 47 7.86 2.53 -1.30
N GLN A 48 8.23 3.05 -0.12
CA GLN A 48 8.64 4.45 0.05
C GLN A 48 9.85 4.74 -0.84
N GLU A 49 10.97 4.06 -0.58
CA GLU A 49 12.27 4.42 -1.14
C GLU A 49 12.53 3.77 -2.52
N ASP A 50 11.95 2.61 -2.82
CA ASP A 50 12.25 1.90 -4.08
C ASP A 50 11.58 2.52 -5.30
N SER A 51 10.63 3.44 -5.09
CA SER A 51 9.80 4.02 -6.16
C SER A 51 9.07 2.92 -6.96
N LYS A 52 8.46 1.97 -6.24
CA LYS A 52 7.77 0.81 -6.80
C LYS A 52 6.43 0.56 -6.15
N VAL A 53 5.58 -0.14 -6.89
CA VAL A 53 4.30 -0.68 -6.45
C VAL A 53 4.23 -2.15 -6.87
N TRP A 54 3.77 -3.01 -5.98
CA TRP A 54 3.39 -4.38 -6.28
C TRP A 54 1.87 -4.44 -6.38
N PHE A 55 1.39 -4.88 -7.53
CA PHE A 55 -0.01 -5.24 -7.72
C PHE A 55 -0.17 -6.74 -7.50
N GLY A 56 -1.12 -7.12 -6.67
CA GLY A 56 -1.40 -8.50 -6.31
C GLY A 56 -2.90 -8.77 -6.22
N ARG A 57 -3.24 -9.95 -5.71
CA ARG A 57 -4.62 -10.33 -5.42
C ARG A 57 -4.74 -10.94 -4.03
N LEU A 58 -5.75 -10.51 -3.27
CA LEU A 58 -6.19 -11.15 -2.04
C LEU A 58 -7.27 -12.18 -2.35
N LEU A 59 -7.12 -13.34 -1.72
CA LEU A 59 -8.14 -14.38 -1.60
C LEU A 59 -8.93 -14.17 -0.29
N GLY A 60 -10.07 -14.85 -0.17
CA GLY A 60 -10.90 -14.76 1.03
C GLY A 60 -11.71 -13.46 1.12
N ILE A 61 -12.05 -12.86 -0.01
CA ILE A 61 -13.06 -11.79 -0.08
C ILE A 61 -14.41 -12.42 -0.40
N ASP A 62 -15.44 -12.06 0.36
CA ASP A 62 -16.80 -12.54 0.15
C ASP A 62 -17.53 -11.75 -0.96
N SER A 63 -18.75 -12.17 -1.30
CA SER A 63 -19.56 -11.53 -2.34
C SER A 63 -19.97 -10.09 -2.03
N SER A 64 -19.81 -9.64 -0.78
CA SER A 64 -20.06 -8.26 -0.36
C SER A 64 -18.81 -7.38 -0.37
N GLY A 65 -17.64 -7.94 -0.73
CA GLY A 65 -16.37 -7.23 -0.73
C GLY A 65 -15.70 -7.16 0.64
N HIS A 66 -16.18 -7.91 1.63
CA HIS A 66 -15.57 -7.96 2.95
C HIS A 66 -14.51 -9.08 3.04
N LEU A 67 -13.47 -8.81 3.82
CA LEU A 67 -12.35 -9.72 4.03
C LEU A 67 -12.68 -10.75 5.12
N ASP A 68 -12.72 -12.02 4.76
CA ASP A 68 -12.78 -13.14 5.70
C ASP A 68 -11.40 -13.36 6.33
N THR A 69 -11.25 -13.05 7.62
CA THR A 69 -9.97 -13.12 8.33
C THR A 69 -9.42 -14.55 8.49
N ASP A 70 -10.28 -15.56 8.41
CA ASP A 70 -9.84 -16.96 8.50
C ASP A 70 -9.27 -17.44 7.18
N ARG A 71 -9.79 -16.91 6.06
CA ARG A 71 -9.44 -17.34 4.69
C ARG A 71 -8.49 -16.39 3.95
N VAL A 72 -8.26 -15.19 4.46
CA VAL A 72 -7.41 -14.21 3.77
C VAL A 72 -5.99 -14.72 3.56
N ALA A 73 -5.55 -14.62 2.30
CA ALA A 73 -4.19 -14.90 1.85
C ALA A 73 -3.93 -14.11 0.57
N PHE A 74 -2.66 -13.92 0.20
CA PHE A 74 -2.32 -13.48 -1.15
C PHE A 74 -2.37 -14.66 -2.11
N ASP A 75 -2.83 -14.42 -3.33
CA ASP A 75 -2.68 -15.36 -4.44
C ASP A 75 -1.22 -15.37 -4.90
N GLU A 76 -0.48 -16.40 -4.50
CA GLU A 76 0.95 -16.56 -4.85
C GLU A 76 1.19 -16.76 -6.36
N SER A 77 0.15 -17.09 -7.14
CA SER A 77 0.24 -17.21 -8.59
C SER A 77 0.04 -15.89 -9.34
N TYR A 78 -0.38 -14.83 -8.63
CA TYR A 78 -0.68 -13.53 -9.20
C TYR A 78 0.20 -12.44 -8.59
N GLY A 79 0.83 -11.65 -9.45
CA GLY A 79 1.41 -10.39 -9.02
C GLY A 79 2.38 -9.79 -10.03
N LYS A 80 2.51 -8.47 -9.96
CA LYS A 80 3.40 -7.70 -10.84
C LYS A 80 3.99 -6.52 -10.08
N ILE A 81 5.31 -6.39 -10.13
CA ILE A 81 6.02 -5.21 -9.62
C ILE A 81 6.17 -4.22 -10.76
N ILE A 82 5.77 -2.97 -10.53
CA ILE A 82 5.88 -1.87 -11.47
C ILE A 82 6.63 -0.72 -10.79
N SER A 83 7.52 -0.06 -11.51
CA SER A 83 8.15 1.17 -11.02
C SER A 83 7.23 2.35 -11.26
N PHE A 84 7.18 3.31 -10.33
CA PHE A 84 6.66 4.63 -10.66
C PHE A 84 7.50 5.26 -11.78
N PRO A 85 6.94 6.25 -12.52
CA PRO A 85 7.64 6.90 -13.61
C PRO A 85 9.03 7.37 -13.20
N ARG A 86 9.99 7.10 -14.08
CA ARG A 86 11.40 7.48 -13.93
C ARG A 86 11.65 8.75 -14.73
N SER A 87 12.72 9.46 -14.39
CA SER A 87 13.22 10.55 -15.23
C SER A 87 13.74 10.03 -16.57
N GLU A 88 14.01 10.94 -17.51
CA GLU A 88 14.60 10.61 -18.82
C GLU A 88 15.93 9.83 -18.69
N SER A 89 16.70 10.11 -17.63
CA SER A 89 17.94 9.38 -17.32
C SER A 89 17.71 8.17 -16.41
N CYS A 90 16.49 7.62 -16.36
CA CYS A 90 16.08 6.43 -15.61
C CYS A 90 16.21 6.52 -14.07
N PHE A 91 16.34 7.71 -13.49
CA PHE A 91 16.37 7.87 -12.04
C PHE A 91 14.97 7.82 -11.44
N ALA A 92 14.88 7.41 -10.17
CA ALA A 92 13.64 7.47 -9.42
C ALA A 92 13.21 8.94 -9.25
N SER A 93 11.99 9.27 -9.70
CA SER A 93 11.39 10.60 -9.54
C SER A 93 10.44 10.69 -8.35
N TYR A 94 9.97 9.54 -7.83
CA TYR A 94 9.06 9.45 -6.70
C TYR A 94 9.76 8.80 -5.51
N CYS A 95 10.34 9.62 -4.63
CA CYS A 95 11.27 9.14 -3.61
C CYS A 95 10.63 8.73 -2.29
N ASN A 96 9.46 9.28 -1.94
CA ASN A 96 8.82 9.10 -0.64
C ASN A 96 7.32 8.77 -0.78
N VAL A 97 6.97 7.71 -1.52
CA VAL A 97 5.55 7.33 -1.68
C VAL A 97 5.01 6.74 -0.38
N GLU A 98 4.00 7.36 0.22
CA GLU A 98 3.47 7.02 1.56
C GLU A 98 1.98 6.66 1.59
N GLY A 99 1.30 6.81 0.46
CA GLY A 99 -0.09 6.41 0.33
C GLY A 99 -0.41 6.03 -1.11
N ILE A 100 -1.38 5.13 -1.25
CA ILE A 100 -1.87 4.63 -2.54
C ILE A 100 -3.36 4.34 -2.43
N SER A 101 -4.10 4.59 -3.49
CA SER A 101 -5.50 4.21 -3.62
C SER A 101 -5.85 3.93 -5.07
N PHE A 102 -6.73 2.96 -5.33
CA PHE A 102 -7.33 2.82 -6.65
C PHE A 102 -8.37 3.92 -6.85
N SER A 103 -8.31 4.62 -7.99
CA SER A 103 -9.43 5.47 -8.43
C SER A 103 -10.44 4.67 -9.24
N ASN A 104 -9.97 3.67 -9.98
CA ASN A 104 -10.73 2.68 -10.75
C ASN A 104 -9.78 1.56 -11.19
N ASN A 105 -10.27 0.60 -11.98
CA ASN A 105 -9.49 -0.57 -12.41
C ASN A 105 -8.25 -0.25 -13.27
N GLY A 106 -8.14 0.95 -13.83
CA GLY A 106 -7.03 1.37 -14.69
C GLY A 106 -6.23 2.56 -14.14
N MET A 107 -6.49 3.02 -12.91
CA MET A 107 -5.83 4.21 -12.37
C MET A 107 -5.62 4.12 -10.86
N VAL A 108 -4.42 4.54 -10.43
CA VAL A 108 -4.08 4.70 -9.01
C VAL A 108 -3.73 6.16 -8.69
N ILE A 109 -4.01 6.55 -7.46
CA ILE A 109 -3.65 7.84 -6.87
C ILE A 109 -2.64 7.55 -5.76
N ALA A 110 -1.48 8.19 -5.79
CA ALA A 110 -0.48 8.10 -4.75
C ALA A 110 -0.23 9.47 -4.10
N VAL A 111 0.25 9.47 -2.86
CA VAL A 111 0.77 10.66 -2.19
C VAL A 111 2.23 10.47 -1.85
N SER A 112 3.01 11.53 -2.02
CA SER A 112 4.41 11.61 -1.63
C SER A 112 4.59 12.48 -0.39
N ASP A 113 5.35 11.97 0.57
CA ASP A 113 5.79 12.74 1.73
C ASP A 113 6.96 13.67 1.36
N LYS A 114 7.23 14.60 2.28
CA LYS A 114 8.31 15.56 2.23
C LYS A 114 9.65 14.87 1.99
N MET A 115 10.49 15.46 1.14
CA MET A 115 11.86 15.02 0.95
C MET A 115 12.63 15.02 2.29
N LYS A 116 13.42 13.97 2.53
CA LYS A 116 14.26 13.86 3.73
C LYS A 116 15.38 14.89 3.66
N LYS A 117 15.58 15.62 4.76
CA LYS A 117 16.59 16.70 4.87
C LYS A 117 18.01 16.15 5.06
N GLY A 118 19.00 17.06 4.99
CA GLY A 118 20.39 16.76 5.36
C GLY A 118 21.17 16.00 4.29
N GLY A 119 20.82 16.18 3.01
CA GLY A 119 21.52 15.54 1.89
C GLY A 119 21.32 14.02 1.77
N LYS A 120 20.37 13.45 2.52
CA LYS A 120 20.06 12.01 2.48
C LYS A 120 19.40 11.56 1.18
N GLN A 121 18.82 12.50 0.44
CA GLN A 121 18.14 12.27 -0.83
C GLN A 121 18.61 13.29 -1.86
N ASP A 122 18.45 12.93 -3.12
CA ASP A 122 18.75 13.80 -4.25
C ASP A 122 17.73 14.95 -4.35
N TYR A 123 18.17 16.14 -4.76
CA TYR A 123 17.32 17.34 -4.87
C TYR A 123 16.10 17.14 -5.79
N ARG A 124 16.17 16.20 -6.74
CA ARG A 124 15.04 15.85 -7.62
C ARG A 124 13.82 15.35 -6.86
N CYS A 125 14.01 14.80 -5.65
CA CYS A 125 12.90 14.39 -4.79
C CYS A 125 12.00 15.57 -4.37
N LEU A 126 12.47 16.83 -4.44
CA LEU A 126 11.65 18.02 -4.20
C LEU A 126 10.56 18.23 -5.25
N GLU A 127 10.80 17.79 -6.49
CA GLU A 127 9.85 18.08 -7.59
C GLU A 127 8.48 17.47 -7.33
N LYS A 128 8.46 16.32 -6.66
CA LYS A 128 7.25 15.57 -6.36
C LYS A 128 6.90 15.61 -4.88
N ASP A 129 7.59 16.34 -4.01
CA ASP A 129 7.34 16.26 -2.57
C ASP A 129 5.97 16.83 -2.17
N GLN A 130 5.43 16.34 -1.05
CA GLN A 130 4.19 16.85 -0.43
C GLN A 130 3.01 17.01 -1.41
N SER A 131 2.80 16.03 -2.28
CA SER A 131 1.87 16.14 -3.42
C SER A 131 1.08 14.85 -3.67
N ILE A 132 -0.09 14.98 -4.31
CA ILE A 132 -0.83 13.85 -4.86
C ILE A 132 -0.50 13.66 -6.34
N HIS A 133 -0.51 12.41 -6.81
CA HIS A 133 -0.16 12.03 -8.17
C HIS A 133 -1.12 10.96 -8.69
N MET A 134 -1.53 11.06 -9.94
CA MET A 134 -2.43 10.10 -10.58
C MET A 134 -1.69 9.37 -11.70
N PHE A 135 -1.83 8.05 -11.74
CA PHE A 135 -1.14 7.19 -12.71
C PHE A 135 -2.12 6.24 -13.37
N ALA A 136 -2.15 6.26 -14.71
CA ALA A 136 -2.75 5.18 -15.47
C ALA A 136 -1.90 3.91 -15.32
N LEU A 137 -2.56 2.77 -15.12
CA LEU A 137 -1.91 1.47 -15.11
C LEU A 137 -1.59 1.04 -16.56
N PRO A 138 -0.42 0.41 -16.79
CA PRO A 138 -0.02 -0.05 -18.12
C PRO A 138 -0.74 -1.32 -18.57
#